data_AF-A0A2N2F4D0-F1
#
_entry.id   AF-A0A2N2F4D0-F1
#
_cell.length_a   1.000
_cell.length_b   1.000
_cell.length_c   1.000
_cell.angle_alpha   90.00
_cell.angle_beta   90.00
_cell.angle_gamma   90.00
#
_symmetry.space_group_name_H-M   'P 1'
#
loop_
_entity.id
_entity.type
_entity.pdbx_description
1 polymer ?
#
loop_
_entity_poly.entity_id
_entity_poly.type
_entity_poly.pdbx_seq_one_letter_code
_entity_poly.pdbx_strand_id
1 'polypeptide(L)'
;MGFIIGIVFVIVPIAIVGTVVYMIVQSAKNKDAKFKISAKTLFQIYLFLISFLTLIIAVIGGATAIKAALSYQFGIPFSYTLYKANDFTEAKMYDPYLARENFTPCYEGDPMVFGSNEYCFNTQLQKTDLINGLTIFVSMVILFAIHQFAITRIKGKEKLQWLYKLYTFASLILYSIIGLVSIPTSIYQLTNFLLAEPEKYVQSTPEAPAMVLGVAILSVPLWIYFLKKTSDIKEED
;
A
#
# COMPACT_ATOMS: atom_id res chain seq x y z
N MET A 1 -2.38 -1.26 16.81
CA MET A 1 -2.78 -1.99 15.57
C MET A 1 -1.81 -1.75 14.41
N GLY A 2 -1.35 -0.51 14.17
CA GLY A 2 -0.39 -0.20 13.08
C GLY A 2 0.95 -0.95 13.13
N PHE A 3 1.46 -1.28 14.32
CA PHE A 3 2.72 -2.02 14.47
C PHE A 3 2.62 -3.47 13.99
N ILE A 4 1.49 -4.15 14.26
CA ILE A 4 1.28 -5.54 13.83
C ILE A 4 1.09 -5.61 12.31
N ILE A 5 0.34 -4.66 11.74
CA ILE A 5 0.14 -4.56 10.29
C ILE A 5 1.47 -4.26 9.58
N GLY A 6 2.28 -3.35 10.12
CA GLY A 6 3.62 -3.05 9.59
C GLY A 6 4.56 -4.26 9.64
N ILE A 7 4.53 -5.03 10.73
CA ILE A 7 5.32 -6.26 10.87
C ILE A 7 4.89 -7.30 9.84
N VAL A 8 3.60 -7.52 9.62
CA VAL A 8 3.12 -8.48 8.63
C VAL A 8 3.54 -8.07 7.21
N PHE A 9 3.46 -6.78 6.89
CA PHE A 9 3.88 -6.26 5.57
C PHE A 9 5.38 -6.38 5.31
N VAL A 10 6.23 -6.43 6.34
CA VAL A 10 7.69 -6.60 6.19
C VAL A 10 8.08 -8.07 6.27
N ILE A 11 7.50 -8.83 7.19
CA ILE A 11 7.84 -10.24 7.41
C ILE A 11 7.37 -11.10 6.25
N VAL A 12 6.18 -10.88 5.70
CA VAL A 12 5.65 -11.75 4.63
C VAL A 12 6.52 -11.70 3.36
N PRO A 13 6.92 -10.53 2.83
CA PRO A 13 7.85 -10.48 1.70
C PRO A 13 9.22 -11.09 2.01
N ILE A 14 9.77 -10.85 3.20
CA ILE A 14 11.06 -11.41 3.61
C ILE A 14 10.96 -12.93 3.74
N ALA A 15 9.87 -13.46 4.30
CA ALA A 15 9.64 -14.89 4.40
C ALA A 15 9.47 -15.53 3.03
N ILE A 16 8.77 -14.87 2.09
CA ILE A 16 8.66 -15.34 0.70
C ILE A 16 10.04 -15.40 0.04
N VAL A 17 10.82 -14.32 0.12
CA VAL A 17 12.17 -14.27 -0.45
C VAL A 17 13.07 -15.31 0.21
N GLY A 18 13.04 -15.41 1.54
CA GLY A 18 13.82 -16.37 2.32
C GLY A 18 13.47 -17.81 2.00
N THR A 19 12.18 -18.12 1.80
CA THR A 19 11.72 -19.46 1.43
C THR A 19 12.16 -19.81 0.01
N VAL A 20 12.08 -18.87 -0.93
CA VAL A 20 12.57 -19.05 -2.31
C VAL A 20 14.08 -19.28 -2.33
N VAL A 21 14.86 -18.46 -1.61
CA VAL A 21 16.31 -18.62 -1.50
C VAL A 21 16.67 -19.94 -0.83
N TYR A 22 15.99 -20.30 0.25
CA TYR A 22 16.19 -21.57 0.95
C TYR A 22 15.92 -22.77 0.02
N MET A 23 14.82 -22.75 -0.73
CA MET A 23 14.51 -23.81 -1.71
C MET A 23 15.59 -23.91 -2.80
N ILE A 24 16.10 -22.78 -3.30
CA ILE A 24 17.19 -22.76 -4.29
C ILE A 24 18.47 -23.36 -3.71
N VAL A 25 18.88 -22.92 -2.51
CA VAL A 25 20.10 -23.39 -1.84
C VAL A 25 20.02 -24.87 -1.47
N GLN A 26 18.88 -25.30 -0.92
CA GLN A 26 18.66 -26.70 -0.54
C GLN A 26 18.66 -27.62 -1.77
N SER A 27 18.07 -27.16 -2.87
CA SER A 27 18.08 -27.89 -4.15
C SER A 27 19.48 -27.93 -4.78
N ALA A 28 20.30 -26.89 -4.57
CA ALA A 28 21.69 -26.86 -5.04
C ALA A 28 22.64 -27.75 -4.20
N LYS A 29 22.34 -27.96 -2.91
CA LYS A 29 23.15 -28.82 -2.01
C LYS A 29 22.91 -30.32 -2.22
N ASN A 30 21.72 -30.72 -2.65
CA ASN A 30 21.43 -32.13 -2.95
C ASN A 30 21.96 -32.52 -4.34
N LYS A 31 23.12 -33.20 -4.38
CA LYS A 31 23.73 -33.70 -5.63
C LYS A 31 22.86 -34.73 -6.38
N ASP A 32 21.91 -35.37 -5.69
CA ASP A 32 20.92 -36.31 -6.25
C ASP A 32 19.60 -35.64 -6.69
N ALA A 33 19.41 -34.35 -6.40
CA ALA A 33 18.25 -33.62 -6.91
C ALA A 33 18.45 -33.36 -8.41
N LYS A 34 17.72 -34.09 -9.26
CA LYS A 34 17.68 -33.93 -10.73
C LYS A 34 17.11 -32.58 -11.20
N PHE A 35 17.08 -31.54 -10.37
CA PHE A 35 16.65 -30.20 -10.75
C PHE A 35 17.79 -29.46 -11.45
N LYS A 36 18.03 -29.78 -12.74
CA LYS A 36 18.80 -28.89 -13.61
C LYS A 36 17.96 -27.64 -13.88
N ILE A 37 18.10 -26.62 -13.05
CA ILE A 37 17.48 -25.31 -13.28
C ILE A 37 18.07 -24.73 -14.57
N SER A 38 17.27 -24.76 -15.64
CA SER A 38 17.67 -24.19 -16.92
C SER A 38 17.55 -22.66 -16.91
N ALA A 39 18.30 -21.97 -17.77
CA ALA A 39 18.16 -20.51 -17.94
C ALA A 39 16.71 -20.10 -18.28
N LYS A 40 15.99 -20.94 -19.03
CA LYS A 40 14.57 -20.77 -19.35
C LYS A 40 13.68 -20.80 -18.11
N THR A 41 13.97 -21.69 -17.17
CA THR A 41 13.25 -21.80 -15.90
C THR A 41 13.48 -20.57 -15.03
N LEU A 42 14.74 -20.10 -14.92
CA LEU A 42 15.08 -18.88 -14.19
C LEU A 42 14.37 -17.65 -14.75
N PHE A 43 14.36 -17.51 -16.08
CA PHE A 43 13.68 -16.41 -16.73
C PHE A 43 12.17 -16.38 -16.44
N GLN A 44 11.51 -17.54 -16.45
CA GLN A 44 10.09 -17.63 -16.08
C GLN A 44 9.84 -17.25 -14.61
N ILE A 45 10.66 -17.75 -13.69
CA ILE A 45 10.57 -17.38 -12.26
C ILE A 45 10.70 -15.87 -12.10
N TYR A 46 11.70 -15.27 -12.74
CA TYR A 46 11.91 -13.83 -12.76
C TYR A 46 10.67 -13.07 -13.26
N LEU A 47 10.10 -13.47 -14.40
CA LEU A 47 8.95 -12.79 -14.97
C LEU A 47 7.73 -12.82 -14.03
N PHE A 48 7.41 -13.97 -13.45
CA PHE A 48 6.30 -14.11 -12.51
C PHE A 48 6.54 -13.33 -11.22
N LEU A 49 7.77 -13.38 -10.68
CA LEU A 49 8.14 -12.67 -9.46
C LEU A 49 8.05 -11.15 -9.64
N ILE A 50 8.67 -10.60 -10.70
CA ILE A 50 8.63 -9.17 -10.95
C ILE A 50 7.21 -8.71 -11.27
N SER A 51 6.45 -9.48 -12.03
CA SER A 51 5.04 -9.16 -12.26
C SER A 51 4.23 -9.13 -10.96
N PHE A 52 4.50 -10.04 -10.03
CA PHE A 52 3.86 -10.02 -8.72
C PHE A 52 4.23 -8.77 -7.91
N LEU A 53 5.53 -8.48 -7.79
CA LEU A 53 6.04 -7.35 -7.01
C LEU A 53 5.60 -6.00 -7.59
N THR A 54 5.66 -5.84 -8.90
CA THR A 54 5.22 -4.59 -9.57
C THR A 54 3.76 -4.31 -9.30
N LEU A 55 2.89 -5.34 -9.29
CA LEU A 55 1.48 -5.13 -8.99
C LEU A 55 1.23 -4.72 -7.53
N ILE A 56 2.01 -5.25 -6.57
CA ILE A 56 1.95 -4.82 -5.16
C ILE A 56 2.34 -3.35 -5.03
N ILE A 57 3.48 -2.97 -5.61
CA ILE A 57 4.01 -1.60 -5.53
C ILE A 57 3.06 -0.64 -6.27
N ALA A 58 2.43 -1.08 -7.37
CA ALA A 58 1.39 -0.32 -8.05
C ALA A 58 0.22 0.00 -7.11
N VAL A 59 -0.30 -0.98 -6.35
CA VAL A 59 -1.39 -0.70 -5.39
C VAL A 59 -0.99 0.33 -4.35
N ILE A 60 0.24 0.28 -3.83
CA ILE A 60 0.75 1.26 -2.86
C ILE A 60 0.82 2.65 -3.50
N GLY A 61 1.47 2.78 -4.67
CA GLY A 61 1.58 4.07 -5.37
C GLY A 61 0.21 4.64 -5.75
N GLY A 62 -0.68 3.79 -6.25
CA GLY A 62 -2.04 4.17 -6.63
C GLY A 62 -2.88 4.61 -5.44
N ALA A 63 -2.80 3.92 -4.30
CA ALA A 63 -3.50 4.32 -3.08
C ALA A 63 -2.99 5.67 -2.56
N THR A 64 -1.68 5.91 -2.59
CA THR A 64 -1.08 7.20 -2.23
C THR A 64 -1.55 8.32 -3.16
N ALA A 65 -1.61 8.07 -4.47
CA ALA A 65 -2.12 9.03 -5.45
C ALA A 65 -3.61 9.32 -5.22
N ILE A 66 -4.43 8.30 -4.97
CA ILE A 66 -5.87 8.45 -4.65
C ILE A 66 -6.04 9.24 -3.37
N LYS A 67 -5.29 8.92 -2.30
CA LYS A 67 -5.30 9.66 -1.02
C LYS A 67 -5.08 11.16 -1.27
N ALA A 68 -4.00 11.49 -1.99
CA ALA A 68 -3.68 12.89 -2.29
C ALA A 68 -4.73 13.55 -3.20
N ALA A 69 -5.21 12.85 -4.25
CA ALA A 69 -6.24 13.37 -5.14
C ALA A 69 -7.56 13.68 -4.40
N LEU A 70 -7.98 12.80 -3.51
CA LEU A 70 -9.19 12.99 -2.70
C LEU A 70 -9.08 14.21 -1.76
N SER A 71 -7.86 14.60 -1.37
CA SER A 71 -7.67 15.79 -0.52
C SER A 71 -8.04 17.10 -1.23
N TYR A 72 -7.93 17.14 -2.56
CA TYR A 72 -8.34 18.29 -3.36
C TYR A 72 -9.87 18.39 -3.50
N GLN A 73 -10.57 17.26 -3.46
CA GLN A 73 -12.02 17.20 -3.66
C GLN A 73 -12.80 17.26 -2.34
N PHE A 74 -12.31 16.59 -1.30
CA PHE A 74 -13.01 16.41 -0.01
C PHE A 74 -12.31 17.13 1.16
N GLY A 75 -11.22 17.84 0.88
CA GLY A 75 -10.44 18.58 1.87
C GLY A 75 -9.32 17.76 2.51
N ILE A 76 -8.35 18.47 3.08
CA ILE A 76 -7.16 17.88 3.72
C ILE A 76 -7.51 16.85 4.82
N PRO A 77 -8.43 17.13 5.77
CA PRO A 77 -8.74 16.21 6.87
C PRO A 77 -9.31 14.86 6.42
N PHE A 78 -9.91 14.80 5.22
CA PHE A 78 -10.40 13.54 4.65
C PHE A 78 -9.25 12.61 4.25
N SER A 79 -8.09 13.17 3.90
CA SER A 79 -6.94 12.44 3.38
C SER A 79 -5.76 12.33 4.32
N TYR A 80 -5.68 13.25 5.29
CA TYR A 80 -4.59 13.36 6.23
C TYR A 80 -5.14 13.59 7.63
N THR A 81 -4.74 12.74 8.58
CA THR A 81 -5.00 13.00 9.99
C THR A 81 -4.14 14.19 10.42
N LEU A 82 -4.78 15.22 10.96
CA LEU A 82 -4.12 16.45 11.38
C LEU A 82 -3.96 16.49 12.90
N TYR A 83 -2.94 17.19 13.37
CA TYR A 83 -2.66 17.40 14.79
C TYR A 83 -2.92 18.85 15.16
N LYS A 84 -3.50 19.08 16.33
CA LYS A 84 -3.85 20.41 16.80
C LYS A 84 -2.59 21.28 16.90
N ALA A 85 -2.71 22.53 16.48
CA ALA A 85 -1.63 23.50 16.64
C ALA A 85 -1.39 23.79 18.13
N ASN A 86 -0.13 24.04 18.50
CA ASN A 86 0.20 24.41 19.87
C ASN A 86 -0.44 25.76 20.20
N ASP A 87 -0.89 25.92 21.44
CA ASP A 87 -1.34 27.22 21.96
C ASP A 87 -0.18 27.94 22.67
N PHE A 88 -0.06 29.25 22.44
CA PHE A 88 1.01 30.06 23.04
C PHE A 88 0.90 30.10 24.57
N THR A 89 -0.31 30.19 25.11
CA THR A 89 -0.55 30.25 26.55
C THR A 89 -0.16 28.94 27.21
N GLU A 90 -0.53 27.81 26.61
CA GLU A 90 -0.11 26.49 27.05
C GLU A 90 1.42 26.31 26.95
N ALA A 91 2.03 26.68 25.83
CA ALA A 91 3.47 26.59 25.63
C ALA A 91 4.26 27.40 26.70
N LYS A 92 3.75 28.57 27.07
CA LYS A 92 4.35 29.43 28.10
C LYS A 92 4.30 28.84 29.51
N MET A 93 3.41 27.88 29.78
CA MET A 93 3.41 27.15 31.06
C MET A 93 4.63 26.24 31.19
N TYR A 94 5.14 25.72 30.06
CA TYR A 94 6.32 24.84 30.02
C TYR A 94 7.63 25.63 29.80
N ASP A 95 7.58 26.75 29.07
CA ASP A 95 8.68 27.69 28.91
C ASP A 95 8.24 29.14 29.26
N PRO A 96 8.44 29.58 30.51
CA PRO A 96 8.03 30.91 30.96
C PRO A 96 8.72 32.08 30.23
N TYR A 97 9.89 31.83 29.62
CA TYR A 97 10.67 32.84 28.91
C TYR A 97 10.34 32.92 27.42
N LEU A 98 9.43 32.08 26.93
CA LEU A 98 9.00 32.07 25.53
C LEU A 98 8.36 33.41 25.15
N ALA A 99 9.05 34.16 24.30
CA ALA A 99 8.53 35.38 23.69
C ALA A 99 7.57 35.04 22.54
N ARG A 100 6.51 35.85 22.38
CA ARG A 100 5.47 35.61 21.37
C ARG A 100 6.00 35.62 19.93
N GLU A 101 7.03 36.40 19.68
CA GLU A 101 7.72 36.54 18.40
C GLU A 101 8.56 35.30 18.04
N ASN A 102 8.96 34.50 19.03
CA ASN A 102 9.69 33.25 18.84
C ASN A 102 8.79 32.02 18.84
N PHE A 103 7.48 32.20 19.02
CA PHE A 103 6.53 31.10 19.09
C PHE A 103 6.09 30.66 17.69
N THR A 104 6.27 29.37 17.40
CA THR A 104 5.74 28.73 16.20
C THR A 104 4.66 27.72 16.61
N PRO A 105 3.39 27.92 16.18
CA PRO A 105 2.28 27.03 16.58
C PRO A 105 2.45 25.62 16.01
N CYS A 106 3.15 25.49 14.88
CA CYS A 106 3.43 24.24 14.20
C CYS A 106 4.93 23.97 14.14
N TYR A 107 5.32 22.74 14.48
CA TYR A 107 6.69 22.27 14.27
C TYR A 107 6.99 22.04 12.79
N GLU A 108 6.01 21.50 12.05
CA GLU A 108 6.08 21.30 10.60
C GLU A 108 4.80 21.81 9.93
N GLY A 109 4.98 22.52 8.81
CA GLY A 109 3.89 23.09 8.03
C GLY A 109 3.31 24.37 8.62
N ASP A 110 2.14 24.73 8.12
CA ASP A 110 1.45 25.97 8.48
C ASP A 110 0.15 25.66 9.23
N PRO A 111 -0.31 26.55 10.12
CA PRO A 111 -1.61 26.41 10.77
C PRO A 111 -2.73 26.56 9.75
N MET A 112 -3.72 25.67 9.83
CA MET A 112 -4.95 25.71 9.05
C MET A 112 -6.17 25.56 9.97
N VAL A 113 -7.24 26.29 9.67
CA VAL A 113 -8.48 26.24 10.44
C VAL A 113 -9.34 25.07 9.96
N PHE A 114 -9.82 24.25 10.89
CA PHE A 114 -10.82 23.21 10.63
C PHE A 114 -11.83 23.16 11.78
N GLY A 115 -13.10 23.45 11.47
CA GLY A 115 -14.11 23.71 12.50
C GLY A 115 -13.77 24.99 13.28
N SER A 116 -13.69 24.87 14.60
CA SER A 116 -13.31 25.97 15.53
C SER A 116 -11.86 25.90 16.00
N ASN A 117 -11.08 24.91 15.55
CA ASN A 117 -9.71 24.67 15.98
C ASN A 117 -8.69 24.91 14.85
N GLU A 118 -7.46 25.24 15.24
CA GLU A 118 -6.31 25.29 14.33
C GLU A 118 -5.51 23.97 14.39
N TYR A 119 -5.10 23.48 13.23
CA TYR A 119 -4.31 22.27 13.05
C TYR A 119 -3.08 22.55 12.20
N CYS A 120 -2.02 21.77 12.40
CA CYS A 120 -0.81 21.88 11.62
C CYS A 120 -0.85 20.98 10.39
N PHE A 121 -0.52 21.55 9.23
CA PHE A 121 -0.40 20.78 8.00
C PHE A 121 0.67 21.31 7.05
N ASN A 122 1.46 20.40 6.50
CA ASN A 122 2.41 20.70 5.43
C ASN A 122 1.72 20.59 4.07
N THR A 123 1.39 21.73 3.48
CA THR A 123 0.69 21.81 2.17
C THR A 123 1.47 21.17 1.02
N GLN A 124 2.80 21.02 1.14
CA GLN A 124 3.62 20.33 0.14
C GLN A 124 3.40 18.82 0.13
N LEU A 125 2.87 18.26 1.23
CA LEU A 125 2.63 16.82 1.35
C LEU A 125 1.60 16.33 0.34
N GLN A 126 0.52 17.10 0.09
CA GLN A 126 -0.50 16.76 -0.91
C GLN A 126 0.10 16.62 -2.31
N LYS A 127 0.90 17.62 -2.71
CA LYS A 127 1.55 17.64 -4.02
C LYS A 127 2.58 16.52 -4.15
N THR A 128 3.40 16.36 -3.12
CA THR A 128 4.47 15.35 -3.09
C THR A 128 3.89 13.93 -3.15
N ASP A 129 2.84 13.64 -2.37
CA ASP A 129 2.17 12.34 -2.40
C ASP A 129 1.48 12.08 -3.73
N LEU A 130 0.85 13.09 -4.34
CA LEU A 130 0.20 12.94 -5.64
C LEU A 130 1.24 12.61 -6.72
N ILE A 131 2.34 13.38 -6.78
CA ILE A 131 3.42 13.17 -7.76
C ILE A 131 4.07 11.81 -7.54
N ASN A 132 4.53 11.52 -6.31
CA ASN A 132 5.22 10.27 -6.00
C ASN A 132 4.31 9.06 -6.21
N GLY A 133 3.07 9.14 -5.73
CA GLY A 133 2.08 8.08 -5.90
C GLY A 133 1.82 7.79 -7.37
N LEU A 134 1.60 8.83 -8.19
CA LEU A 134 1.34 8.68 -9.61
C LEU A 134 2.56 8.15 -10.38
N THR A 135 3.75 8.68 -10.11
CA THR A 135 5.00 8.21 -10.71
C THR A 135 5.21 6.73 -10.42
N ILE A 136 5.11 6.33 -9.15
CA ILE A 136 5.25 4.92 -8.76
C ILE A 136 4.18 4.06 -9.42
N PHE A 137 2.91 4.47 -9.35
CA PHE A 137 1.80 3.72 -9.93
C PHE A 137 1.99 3.47 -11.42
N VAL A 138 2.21 4.54 -12.20
CA VAL A 138 2.33 4.46 -13.65
C VAL A 138 3.54 3.63 -14.05
N SER A 139 4.71 3.88 -13.44
CA SER A 139 5.91 3.09 -13.72
C SER A 139 5.71 1.61 -13.43
N MET A 140 5.09 1.26 -12.30
CA MET A 140 4.85 -0.13 -11.93
C MET A 140 3.79 -0.81 -12.80
N VAL A 141 2.74 -0.10 -13.21
CA VAL A 141 1.74 -0.63 -14.17
C VAL A 141 2.39 -0.90 -15.53
N ILE A 142 3.26 -0.03 -16.02
CA ILE A 142 4.00 -0.25 -17.27
C ILE A 142 4.89 -1.49 -17.14
N LEU A 143 5.68 -1.59 -16.06
CA LEU A 143 6.54 -2.76 -15.83
C LEU A 143 5.71 -4.03 -15.71
N PHE A 144 4.61 -4.01 -14.96
CA PHE A 144 3.67 -5.12 -14.85
C PHE A 144 3.16 -5.57 -16.23
N ALA A 145 2.71 -4.62 -17.06
CA ALA A 145 2.19 -4.91 -18.39
C ALA A 145 3.24 -5.55 -19.30
N ILE A 146 4.48 -5.04 -19.29
CA ILE A 146 5.60 -5.62 -20.06
C ILE A 146 5.88 -7.06 -19.62
N HIS A 147 5.93 -7.33 -18.31
CA HIS A 147 6.20 -8.67 -17.79
C HIS A 147 5.04 -9.63 -18.06
N GLN A 148 3.79 -9.18 -17.92
CA GLN A 148 2.62 -9.98 -18.29
C GLN A 148 2.58 -10.28 -19.79
N PHE A 149 2.94 -9.30 -20.63
CA PHE A 149 3.07 -9.53 -22.06
C PHE A 149 4.14 -10.59 -22.36
N ALA A 150 5.30 -10.53 -21.71
CA ALA A 150 6.34 -11.55 -21.86
C ALA A 150 5.83 -12.95 -21.43
N ILE A 151 5.11 -13.05 -20.31
CA ILE A 151 4.53 -14.32 -19.82
C ILE A 151 3.51 -14.89 -20.82
N THR A 152 2.65 -14.06 -21.41
CA THR A 152 1.63 -14.52 -22.37
C THR A 152 2.23 -15.00 -23.69
N ARG A 153 3.46 -14.59 -24.02
CA ARG A 153 4.20 -15.05 -25.21
C ARG A 153 4.90 -16.40 -25.04
N ILE A 154 4.96 -16.95 -23.82
CA ILE A 154 5.54 -18.27 -23.58
C ILE A 154 4.57 -19.35 -24.07
N LYS A 155 5.02 -20.19 -25.02
CA LYS A 155 4.20 -21.25 -25.62
C LYS A 155 3.74 -22.26 -24.57
N GLY A 156 2.50 -22.77 -24.66
CA GLY A 156 1.85 -23.56 -23.61
C GLY A 156 2.63 -24.78 -23.08
N LYS A 157 3.36 -25.51 -23.94
CA LYS A 157 4.21 -26.64 -23.52
C LYS A 157 5.51 -26.22 -22.80
N GLU A 158 5.89 -24.96 -22.94
CA GLU A 158 7.11 -24.38 -22.38
C GLU A 158 6.86 -23.60 -21.10
N LYS A 159 5.60 -23.26 -20.84
CA LYS A 159 5.15 -22.52 -19.67
C LYS A 159 5.15 -23.45 -18.47
N LEU A 160 5.83 -23.05 -17.40
CA LEU A 160 5.83 -23.76 -16.14
C LEU A 160 4.46 -23.60 -15.47
N GLN A 161 3.58 -24.57 -15.65
CA GLN A 161 2.20 -24.52 -15.15
C GLN A 161 2.13 -24.34 -13.63
N TRP A 162 3.03 -24.99 -12.88
CA TRP A 162 3.08 -24.84 -11.43
C TRP A 162 3.41 -23.40 -10.99
N LEU A 163 4.29 -22.68 -11.70
CA LEU A 163 4.58 -21.26 -11.40
C LEU A 163 3.37 -20.38 -11.68
N TYR A 164 2.66 -20.64 -12.76
CA TYR A 164 1.44 -19.91 -13.09
C TYR A 164 0.34 -20.14 -12.04
N LYS A 165 0.13 -21.40 -11.61
CA LYS A 165 -0.80 -21.77 -10.54
C LYS A 165 -0.41 -21.07 -9.24
N LEU A 166 0.87 -21.16 -8.83
CA LEU A 166 1.39 -20.51 -7.63
C LEU A 166 1.24 -18.99 -7.67
N TYR A 167 1.66 -18.34 -8.76
CA TYR A 167 1.52 -16.89 -8.94
C TYR A 167 0.07 -16.44 -8.79
N THR A 168 -0.85 -17.12 -9.47
CA THR A 168 -2.27 -16.76 -9.47
C THR A 168 -2.88 -16.95 -8.09
N PHE A 169 -2.62 -18.10 -7.45
CA PHE A 169 -3.15 -18.41 -6.13
C PHE A 169 -2.54 -17.53 -5.02
N ALA A 170 -1.24 -17.27 -5.06
CA ALA A 170 -0.57 -16.36 -4.12
C ALA A 170 -1.11 -14.93 -4.24
N SER A 171 -1.36 -14.46 -5.48
CA SER A 171 -1.99 -13.16 -5.71
C SER A 171 -3.42 -13.13 -5.19
N LEU A 172 -4.20 -14.19 -5.41
CA LEU A 172 -5.54 -14.32 -4.85
C LEU A 172 -5.52 -14.20 -3.33
N ILE A 173 -4.68 -14.97 -2.62
CA ILE A 173 -4.56 -14.90 -1.15
C ILE A 173 -4.21 -13.48 -0.71
N LEU A 174 -3.17 -12.89 -1.32
CA LEU A 174 -2.70 -11.56 -0.93
C LEU A 174 -3.80 -10.50 -1.05
N TYR A 175 -4.46 -10.41 -2.21
CA TYR A 175 -5.50 -9.40 -2.43
C TYR A 175 -6.80 -9.71 -1.68
N SER A 176 -7.08 -10.99 -1.38
CA SER A 176 -8.18 -11.36 -0.48
C SER A 176 -7.94 -10.84 0.94
N ILE A 177 -6.73 -11.03 1.49
CA ILE A 177 -6.39 -10.55 2.84
C ILE A 177 -6.44 -9.02 2.89
N ILE A 178 -5.83 -8.34 1.89
CA ILE A 178 -5.86 -6.88 1.81
C ILE A 178 -7.31 -6.39 1.68
N GLY A 179 -8.14 -7.01 0.85
CA GLY A 179 -9.55 -6.67 0.70
C GLY A 179 -10.34 -6.88 2.01
N LEU A 180 -10.17 -8.03 2.66
CA LEU A 180 -10.85 -8.37 3.91
C LEU A 180 -10.56 -7.38 5.04
N VAL A 181 -9.34 -6.84 5.09
CA VAL A 181 -8.96 -5.82 6.09
C VAL A 181 -9.39 -4.42 5.65
N SER A 182 -9.14 -4.05 4.39
CA SER A 182 -9.36 -2.68 3.90
C SER A 182 -10.84 -2.33 3.79
N ILE A 183 -11.72 -3.24 3.37
CA ILE A 183 -13.16 -2.97 3.23
C ILE A 183 -13.80 -2.52 4.56
N PRO A 184 -13.79 -3.32 5.65
CA PRO A 184 -14.41 -2.91 6.91
C PRO A 184 -13.72 -1.69 7.52
N THR A 185 -12.38 -1.59 7.40
CA THR A 185 -11.63 -0.43 7.90
C THR A 185 -12.03 0.84 7.16
N SER A 186 -12.17 0.80 5.83
CA SER A 186 -12.66 1.91 5.02
C SER A 186 -14.08 2.34 5.40
N ILE A 187 -14.99 1.38 5.58
CA ILE A 187 -16.38 1.68 5.98
C ILE A 187 -16.38 2.36 7.35
N TYR A 188 -15.63 1.83 8.30
CA TYR A 188 -15.52 2.39 9.64
C TYR A 188 -14.95 3.80 9.62
N GLN A 189 -13.77 4.00 9.01
CA GLN A 189 -13.10 5.30 8.97
C GLN A 189 -13.93 6.35 8.21
N LEU A 190 -14.56 5.96 7.10
CA LEU A 190 -15.44 6.86 6.35
C LEU A 190 -16.65 7.26 7.17
N THR A 191 -17.31 6.31 7.83
CA THR A 191 -18.47 6.58 8.70
C THR A 191 -18.08 7.48 9.87
N ASN A 192 -16.96 7.17 10.54
CA ASN A 192 -16.45 7.97 11.64
C ASN A 192 -16.10 9.39 11.19
N PHE A 193 -15.50 9.56 10.01
CA PHE A 193 -15.20 10.88 9.44
C PHE A 193 -16.48 11.68 9.14
N LEU A 194 -17.49 11.05 8.52
CA LEU A 194 -18.74 11.72 8.14
C LEU A 194 -19.61 12.11 9.35
N LEU A 195 -19.54 11.33 10.43
CA LEU A 195 -20.29 11.59 11.67
C LEU A 195 -19.47 12.35 12.71
N ALA A 196 -18.19 12.65 12.43
CA ALA A 196 -17.33 13.34 13.37
C ALA A 196 -17.78 14.78 13.59
N GLU A 197 -17.89 15.16 14.85
CA GLU A 197 -17.98 16.56 15.26
C GLU A 197 -16.56 17.06 15.56
N PRO A 198 -15.98 17.96 14.73
CA PRO A 198 -14.58 18.38 14.86
C PRO A 198 -14.21 18.92 16.25
N GLU A 199 -15.19 19.49 16.96
CA GLU A 199 -15.00 20.11 18.29
C GLU A 199 -14.71 19.08 19.40
N LYS A 200 -15.13 17.82 19.22
CA LYS A 200 -14.88 16.74 20.20
C LYS A 200 -13.45 16.19 20.11
N TYR A 201 -12.70 16.56 19.08
CA TYR A 201 -11.37 16.06 18.79
C TYR A 201 -10.29 17.02 19.29
N VAL A 202 -9.86 16.81 20.54
CA VAL A 202 -9.00 17.74 21.28
C VAL A 202 -7.56 17.81 20.76
N GLN A 203 -7.03 16.72 20.20
CA GLN A 203 -5.59 16.60 19.87
C GLN A 203 -5.31 16.32 18.41
N SER A 204 -6.21 15.60 17.73
CA SER A 204 -6.08 15.26 16.32
C SER A 204 -7.44 15.07 15.67
N THR A 205 -7.56 15.30 14.37
CA THR A 205 -8.77 14.94 13.62
C THR A 205 -9.06 13.44 13.70
N PRO A 206 -10.29 13.00 13.34
CA PRO A 206 -10.55 11.58 13.08
C PRO A 206 -9.51 10.96 12.15
N GLU A 207 -9.35 9.65 12.22
CA GLU A 207 -8.52 8.92 11.25
C GLU A 207 -9.00 9.19 9.82
N ALA A 208 -8.10 9.70 8.99
CA ALA A 208 -8.42 10.05 7.61
C ALA A 208 -8.69 8.81 6.75
N PRO A 209 -9.88 8.69 6.14
CA PRO A 209 -10.27 7.47 5.43
C PRO A 209 -9.60 7.28 4.06
N ALA A 210 -9.07 8.34 3.43
CA ALA A 210 -8.72 8.29 2.00
C ALA A 210 -7.66 7.24 1.63
N MET A 211 -6.67 6.99 2.49
CA MET A 211 -5.62 6.01 2.20
C MET A 211 -6.18 4.59 2.14
N VAL A 212 -6.93 4.19 3.17
CA VAL A 212 -7.51 2.85 3.24
C VAL A 212 -8.57 2.67 2.15
N LEU A 213 -9.36 3.71 1.86
CA LEU A 213 -10.26 3.73 0.71
C LEU A 213 -9.52 3.51 -0.61
N GLY A 214 -8.41 4.21 -0.84
CA GLY A 214 -7.57 4.01 -2.03
C GLY A 214 -7.06 2.57 -2.16
N VAL A 215 -6.64 1.95 -1.06
CA VAL A 215 -6.26 0.54 -1.03
C VAL A 215 -7.44 -0.37 -1.38
N ALA A 216 -8.63 -0.15 -0.79
CA ALA A 216 -9.81 -0.95 -1.08
C ALA A 216 -10.24 -0.84 -2.56
N ILE A 217 -10.27 0.39 -3.09
CA ILE A 217 -10.63 0.68 -4.49
C ILE A 217 -9.75 -0.08 -5.48
N LEU A 218 -8.46 -0.23 -5.19
CA LEU A 218 -7.52 -0.92 -6.08
C LEU A 218 -7.43 -2.43 -5.83
N SER A 219 -7.44 -2.86 -4.55
CA SER A 219 -7.23 -4.26 -4.20
C SER A 219 -8.46 -5.13 -4.46
N VAL A 220 -9.68 -4.62 -4.30
CA VAL A 220 -10.91 -5.41 -4.53
C VAL A 220 -11.07 -5.84 -6.00
N PRO A 221 -10.89 -4.95 -7.00
CA PRO A 221 -10.89 -5.38 -8.40
C PRO A 221 -9.81 -6.43 -8.71
N LEU A 222 -8.61 -6.29 -8.11
CA LEU A 222 -7.53 -7.28 -8.28
C LEU A 222 -7.90 -8.62 -7.63
N TRP A 223 -8.51 -8.61 -6.45
CA TRP A 223 -9.02 -9.81 -5.81
C TRP A 223 -10.01 -10.54 -6.73
N ILE A 224 -11.02 -9.83 -7.25
CA ILE A 224 -12.01 -10.39 -8.17
C ILE A 224 -11.33 -10.94 -9.44
N TYR A 225 -10.36 -10.20 -9.99
CA TYR A 225 -9.60 -10.64 -11.16
C TYR A 225 -8.86 -11.96 -10.90
N PHE A 226 -8.14 -12.07 -9.78
CA PHE A 226 -7.38 -13.30 -9.45
C PHE A 226 -8.29 -14.45 -9.03
N LEU A 227 -9.45 -14.18 -8.43
CA LEU A 227 -10.46 -15.18 -8.13
C LEU A 227 -10.94 -15.84 -9.43
N LYS A 228 -11.36 -15.03 -10.41
CA LYS A 228 -11.77 -15.52 -11.73
C LYS A 228 -10.64 -16.25 -12.44
N LYS A 229 -9.44 -15.68 -12.42
CA LYS A 229 -8.27 -16.31 -13.06
C LYS A 229 -7.91 -17.66 -12.45
N THR A 230 -8.19 -17.84 -11.15
CA THR A 230 -7.98 -19.10 -10.43
C THR A 230 -9.07 -20.12 -10.78
N SER A 231 -10.34 -19.72 -10.87
CA SER A 231 -11.44 -20.62 -11.28
C SER A 231 -11.30 -21.14 -12.71
N ASP A 232 -10.63 -20.38 -13.57
CA ASP A 232 -10.39 -20.77 -14.98
C ASP A 232 -9.18 -21.73 -15.14
N ILE A 233 -8.45 -22.02 -14.06
CA ILE A 233 -7.34 -22.99 -14.09
C ILE A 233 -7.93 -24.39 -14.13
N LYS A 234 -7.79 -25.08 -15.26
CA LYS A 234 -8.15 -26.49 -15.39
C LYS A 234 -7.28 -27.35 -14.47
N GLU A 235 -7.92 -28.26 -13.74
CA GLU A 235 -7.23 -29.39 -13.12
C GLU A 235 -6.66 -30.25 -14.25
N GLU A 236 -5.37 -30.55 -14.19
CA GLU A 236 -4.77 -31.54 -15.08
C GLU A 236 -5.01 -32.88 -14.37
N ASP A 237 -5.94 -33.67 -14.88
CA ASP A 237 -6.12 -35.09 -14.52
C ASP A 237 -4.89 -35.92 -14.92
#